data_AF-A0A941D7L9-F1
#
_entry.id   AF-A0A941D7L9-F1
#
_cell.length_a   1.000
_cell.length_b   1.000
_cell.length_c   1.000
_cell.angle_alpha   90.00
_cell.angle_beta   90.00
_cell.angle_gamma   90.00
#
_symmetry.space_group_name_H-M   'P 1'
#
loop_
_entity.id
_entity.type
_entity.pdbx_description
1 polymer ?
#
loop_
_entity_poly.entity_id
_entity_poly.type
_entity_poly.pdbx_seq_one_letter_code
_entity_poly.pdbx_strand_id
1 'polypeptide(L)' 'MPGRPPLGDAAPTAPLTVSTLKIVALGTGLWALALVVTLLVPDLRTGERSWWPWACVTGIALGAFAWWYVRRGRGNAVGA' A
#
# COMPACT_ATOMS: atom_id res chain seq x y z
N MET A 1 -38.58 21.34 -26.14
CA MET A 1 -37.80 20.63 -25.09
C MET A 1 -36.32 20.93 -25.31
N PRO A 2 -35.70 21.93 -24.66
CA PRO A 2 -34.24 22.10 -24.78
C PRO A 2 -33.55 20.89 -24.13
N GLY A 3 -32.83 20.11 -24.93
CA GLY A 3 -32.13 18.90 -24.49
C GLY A 3 -31.04 19.23 -23.46
N ARG A 4 -30.85 18.35 -22.47
CA ARG A 4 -29.76 18.47 -21.50
C ARG A 4 -28.40 18.55 -22.23
N PRO A 5 -27.45 19.37 -21.75
CA PRO A 5 -26.08 19.30 -22.24
C PRO A 5 -25.53 17.89 -22.00
N PRO A 6 -24.74 17.33 -22.94
CA PRO A 6 -24.01 16.10 -22.67
C PRO A 6 -23.12 16.36 -21.45
N LEU A 7 -23.29 15.54 -20.41
CA LEU A 7 -22.36 15.50 -19.28
C LEU A 7 -20.98 15.24 -19.90
N GLY A 8 -20.10 16.24 -19.79
CA GLY A 8 -18.83 16.29 -20.51
C GLY A 8 -18.12 14.95 -20.47
N ASP A 9 -17.67 14.50 -21.65
CA ASP A 9 -16.91 13.29 -21.84
C ASP A 9 -15.84 13.21 -20.75
N ALA A 10 -15.96 12.25 -19.85
CA ALA A 10 -14.92 11.98 -18.87
C ALA A 10 -13.65 11.69 -19.67
N ALA A 11 -12.68 12.61 -19.63
CA ALA A 11 -11.43 12.48 -20.35
C ALA A 11 -10.88 11.07 -20.09
N PRO A 12 -10.48 10.31 -21.12
CA PRO A 12 -10.02 8.95 -20.95
C PRO A 12 -8.88 8.99 -19.93
N THR A 13 -9.14 8.48 -18.74
CA THR A 13 -8.14 8.41 -17.68
C THR A 13 -7.09 7.43 -18.17
N ALA A 14 -5.98 7.97 -18.70
CA ALA A 14 -4.83 7.15 -19.06
C ALA A 14 -4.49 6.31 -17.81
N PRO A 15 -4.52 4.96 -17.90
CA PRO A 15 -4.33 4.12 -16.73
C PRO A 15 -2.98 4.49 -16.12
N LEU A 16 -3.04 5.01 -14.90
CA LEU A 16 -1.88 5.50 -14.18
C LEU A 16 -0.98 4.27 -13.95
N THR A 17 0.10 4.19 -14.73
CA THR A 17 1.03 3.04 -14.81
C THR A 17 1.90 2.88 -13.58
N VAL A 18 1.40 3.30 -12.42
CA VAL A 18 2.08 3.05 -11.17
C VAL A 18 1.83 1.60 -10.80
N SER A 19 2.91 0.83 -10.88
CA SER A 19 2.91 -0.56 -10.49
C SER A 19 2.56 -0.64 -9.01
N THR A 20 1.32 -0.99 -8.68
CA THR A 20 0.85 -1.20 -7.29
C THR A 20 1.81 -2.10 -6.51
N LEU A 21 2.40 -3.07 -7.20
CA LEU A 21 3.42 -3.97 -6.67
C LEU A 21 4.68 -3.23 -6.18
N LYS A 22 5.14 -2.18 -6.86
CA LYS A 22 6.27 -1.33 -6.40
C LYS A 22 5.90 -0.53 -5.15
N ILE A 23 4.69 0.04 -5.10
CA ILE A 23 4.22 0.77 -3.91
C ILE A 23 4.19 -0.17 -2.70
N VAL A 24 3.61 -1.36 -2.88
CA VAL A 24 3.53 -2.37 -1.83
C VAL A 24 4.93 -2.83 -1.39
N ALA A 25 5.84 -3.07 -2.34
CA ALA A 25 7.22 -3.45 -2.03
C ALA A 25 7.95 -2.35 -1.24
N LEU A 26 7.81 -1.09 -1.65
CA LEU A 26 8.39 0.07 -0.95
C LEU A 26 7.83 0.20 0.47
N GLY A 27 6.51 0.14 0.64
CA GLY A 27 5.87 0.23 1.96
C GLY A 27 6.28 -0.93 2.86
N THR A 28 6.32 -2.15 2.33
CA THR A 28 6.75 -3.34 3.08
C THR A 28 8.22 -3.24 3.48
N GLY A 29 9.10 -2.81 2.56
CA GLY A 29 10.52 -2.63 2.81
C GLY A 29 10.80 -1.55 3.86
N LEU A 30 10.06 -0.43 3.80
CA LEU A 30 10.15 0.64 4.80
C LEU A 30 9.74 0.14 6.19
N TRP A 31 8.66 -0.64 6.28
CA TRP A 31 8.21 -1.23 7.55
C TRP A 31 9.15 -2.32 8.08
N ALA A 32 9.75 -3.13 7.21
CA ALA A 32 10.79 -4.07 7.59
C ALA A 32 12.03 -3.34 8.16
N LEU A 33 12.44 -2.25 7.53
CA LEU A 33 13.52 -1.40 8.03
C LEU A 33 13.18 -0.79 9.40
N ALA A 34 11.96 -0.27 9.55
CA ALA A 34 11.47 0.27 10.82
C ALA A 34 11.44 -0.80 11.93
N LEU A 35 11.08 -2.04 11.61
CA LEU A 35 11.14 -3.16 12.55
C LEU A 35 12.59 -3.42 12.99
N VAL A 36 13.54 -3.46 12.05
CA VAL A 36 14.97 -3.64 12.37
C VAL A 36 15.46 -2.54 13.30
N VAL A 37 15.14 -1.27 13.01
CA VAL A 37 15.50 -0.13 13.87
C VAL A 37 14.87 -0.27 15.26
N THR A 38 13.59 -0.64 15.34
CA THR A 38 12.89 -0.83 16.62
C THR A 38 13.48 -1.98 17.43
N LEU A 39 13.92 -3.06 16.77
CA LEU A 39 14.58 -4.19 17.44
C LEU A 39 15.98 -3.82 17.95
N LEU A 40 16.71 -3.01 17.17
CA LEU A 40 18.06 -2.52 17.50
C LEU A 40 18.08 -1.46 18.60
N VAL A 41 16.96 -0.75 18.83
CA VAL A 41 16.85 0.27 19.88
C VAL A 41 15.91 -0.20 20.98
N PRO A 42 16.44 -0.81 22.07
CA PRO A 42 15.63 -1.36 23.16
C PRO A 42 14.72 -0.35 23.85
N ASP A 43 15.15 0.90 23.88
CA ASP A 43 14.44 2.05 24.44
C ASP A 43 13.07 2.26 23.75
N LEU A 44 13.00 2.07 22.43
CA LEU A 44 11.75 2.16 21.67
C LEU A 44 10.80 0.97 21.92
N ARG A 45 11.23 -0.08 22.64
CA ARG A 45 10.45 -1.29 22.93
C ARG A 45 9.87 -1.29 24.34
N THR A 46 10.37 -0.41 25.20
CA THR A 46 10.10 -0.42 26.64
C THR A 46 9.13 0.69 27.07
N GLY A 47 8.35 0.45 28.12
CA GLY A 47 7.41 1.43 28.68
C GLY A 47 6.26 1.81 27.74
N GLU A 48 5.93 3.10 27.68
CA GLU A 48 4.85 3.67 26.87
C GLU A 48 5.06 3.52 25.35
N ARG A 49 6.26 3.13 24.90
CA ARG A 49 6.58 2.94 23.47
C ARG A 49 6.51 1.48 23.02
N SER A 50 6.12 0.55 23.90
CA SER A 50 5.93 -0.88 23.56
C SER A 50 4.94 -1.16 22.42
N TRP A 51 4.17 -0.16 21.95
CA TRP A 51 3.30 -0.25 20.77
C TRP A 51 4.04 -0.07 19.43
N TRP A 52 5.25 0.50 19.41
CA TRP A 52 6.06 0.70 18.19
C TRP A 52 6.36 -0.59 17.42
N PRO A 53 6.76 -1.70 18.11
CA PRO A 53 6.91 -2.99 17.46
C PRO A 53 5.61 -3.48 16.81
N TRP A 54 4.46 -3.27 17.47
CA TRP A 54 3.14 -3.66 16.94
C TRP A 54 2.73 -2.82 15.71
N ALA A 55 3.07 -1.53 15.66
CA ALA A 55 2.91 -0.71 14.47
C ALA A 55 3.76 -1.25 13.30
N CYS A 56 5.00 -1.67 13.58
CA CYS A 56 5.85 -2.30 12.57
C CYS A 56 5.31 -3.64 12.07
N VAL A 57 4.84 -4.49 12.97
CA VAL A 57 4.24 -5.79 12.63
C VAL A 57 2.98 -5.62 11.78
N THR A 58 2.10 -4.68 12.14
CA THR A 58 0.89 -4.39 11.35
C THR A 58 1.22 -3.83 9.97
N GLY A 59 2.24 -2.97 9.86
CA GLY A 59 2.76 -2.49 8.58
C GLY A 59 3.29 -3.60 7.66
N ILE A 60 4.07 -4.52 8.22
CA ILE A 60 4.57 -5.70 7.48
C ILE A 60 3.42 -6.62 7.07
N ALA A 61 2.47 -6.89 7.98
CA ALA A 61 1.31 -7.73 7.71
C ALA A 61 0.42 -7.14 6.60
N LEU A 62 0.17 -5.82 6.62
CA LEU A 62 -0.55 -5.11 5.58
C LEU A 62 0.20 -5.15 4.24
N GLY A 63 1.53 -4.98 4.26
CA GLY A 63 2.38 -5.10 3.08
C GLY A 63 2.34 -6.51 2.46
N ALA A 64 2.48 -7.54 3.28
CA ALA A 64 2.36 -8.94 2.86
C ALA A 64 0.96 -9.27 2.33
N PHE A 65 -0.08 -8.77 3.00
CA PHE A 65 -1.46 -8.92 2.56
C PHE A 65 -1.72 -8.23 1.22
N ALA A 66 -1.24 -7.01 1.04
CA ALA A 66 -1.36 -6.28 -0.23
C ALA A 66 -0.59 -6.98 -1.35
N TRP A 67 0.60 -7.52 -1.07
CA TRP A 67 1.37 -8.30 -2.04
C TRP A 67 0.65 -9.58 -2.44
N TRP A 68 0.10 -10.31 -1.46
CA TRP A 68 -0.71 -11.49 -1.69
C TRP A 68 -1.98 -11.17 -2.50
N TYR A 69 -2.65 -10.07 -2.19
CA TYR A 69 -3.86 -9.60 -2.88
C TYR A 69 -3.58 -9.24 -4.35
N VAL A 70 -2.50 -8.49 -4.61
CA VAL A 70 -2.07 -8.13 -5.97
C VAL A 70 -1.64 -9.38 -6.74
N ARG A 71 -0.83 -10.25 -6.12
CA ARG A 71 -0.37 -11.51 -6.71
C ARG A 71 -1.52 -12.48 -7.00
N ARG A 72 -2.60 -12.47 -6.22
CA ARG A 72 -3.80 -13.27 -6.46
C ARG A 72 -4.68 -12.81 -7.63
N GLY A 73 -4.30 -11.77 -8.36
CA GLY A 73 -4.90 -11.47 -9.67
C GLY A 73 -6.01 -10.42 -9.67
N ARG A 74 -6.11 -9.55 -8.66
CA ARG A 74 -6.98 -8.36 -8.72
C ARG A 74 -6.24 -7.08 -9.13
N GLY A 75 -4.91 -7.14 -9.25
CA GLY A 75 -4.06 -5.99 -9.64
C GLY A 75 -3.61 -5.98 -11.10
N ASN A 76 -3.87 -7.05 -11.85
CA ASN A 76 -3.69 -7.08 -13.30
C ASN A 76 -5.04 -7.50 -13.89
N ALA A 77 -5.80 -6.54 -14.40
CA ALA A 77 -6.72 -6.84 -15.48
C ALA A 77 -5.85 -7.38 -16.64
N VAL A 78 -5.69 -8.70 -16.68
CA VAL A 78 -5.42 -9.40 -17.94
C VAL A 78 -6.66 -9.18 -18.78
N GLY A 79 -6.57 -8.14 -19.59
CA GLY A 79 -7.53 -7.71 -20.59
C GLY A 79 -6.77 -6.80 -21.55
N ALA A 80 -5.77 -7.42 -22.19
CA ALA A 80 -5.23 -6.95 -23.47
C ALA A 80 -6.31 -7.10 -24.56
#